data_AF-A0A7V8YIA0-F1
#
_entry.id   AF-A0A7V8YIA0-F1
#
_cell.length_a   1.000
_cell.length_b   1.000
_cell.length_c   1.000
_cell.angle_alpha   90.00
_cell.angle_beta   90.00
_cell.angle_gamma   90.00
#
_symmetry.space_group_name_H-M   'P 1'
#
loop_
_entity.id
_entity.type
_entity.pdbx_description
1 polymer ?
#
loop_
_entity_poly.entity_id
_entity_poly.type
_entity_poly.pdbx_seq_one_letter_code
_entity_poly.pdbx_strand_id
1 'polypeptide(L)'
;VQPAWWRQLAPGGRLLLPLSVRGSQLSVALDLLERPTPLLHSASVRSCAFVRLRGRGAGPEPSRTIADGLAVQAADDRALDTAALLRLLDEPGPRRPTPVRLRTIDLWDGLGLWLAVHEPDACRILVSAANERYRSLALLPVGTDGGTMALVGGDGLAVLVASNDHERGGCLPVSVRPCGADGAPLADRLLECLRRWVAAGQPSAAQLRLRVHLGNSAAEPVPGTMQLVKEHSRLLLDWPSELSGEAGRETSKLAR
;
A
#
# COMPACT_ATOMS: atom_id res chain seq x y z
N VAL A 1 9.30 12.61 -5.17
CA VAL A 1 9.70 13.11 -6.52
C VAL A 1 10.83 14.11 -6.33
N GLN A 2 11.90 14.02 -7.12
CA GLN A 2 13.09 14.86 -6.92
C GLN A 2 12.88 16.27 -7.53
N PRO A 3 13.34 17.36 -6.86
CA PRO A 3 13.19 18.72 -7.38
C PRO A 3 13.87 18.94 -8.74
N ALA A 4 14.97 18.23 -9.00
CA ALA A 4 15.68 18.33 -10.28
C ALA A 4 14.86 17.82 -11.46
N TRP A 5 14.12 16.71 -11.28
CA TRP A 5 13.28 16.15 -12.34
C TRP A 5 12.15 17.10 -12.72
N TRP A 6 11.57 17.76 -11.72
CA TRP A 6 10.56 18.79 -11.96
C TRP A 6 11.12 19.97 -12.76
N ARG A 7 12.27 20.53 -12.34
CA ARG A 7 12.88 21.69 -12.99
C ARG A 7 13.28 21.44 -14.45
N GLN A 8 13.42 20.17 -14.84
CA GLN A 8 13.77 19.76 -16.20
C GLN A 8 12.53 19.47 -17.07
N LEU A 9 11.32 19.52 -16.52
CA LEU A 9 10.10 19.37 -17.32
C LEU A 9 9.84 20.65 -18.12
N ALA A 10 9.69 20.49 -19.44
CA ALA A 10 9.13 21.53 -20.28
C ALA A 10 7.64 21.77 -19.93
N PRO A 11 7.07 22.95 -20.27
CA PRO A 11 5.63 23.19 -20.15
C PRO A 11 4.83 22.10 -20.86
N GLY A 12 3.79 21.58 -20.19
CA GLY A 12 3.00 20.44 -20.68
C GLY A 12 3.74 19.09 -20.64
N GLY A 13 4.95 19.05 -20.07
CA GLY A 13 5.74 17.85 -19.94
C GLY A 13 5.11 16.82 -18.99
N ARG A 14 5.41 15.54 -19.26
CA ARG A 14 4.98 14.39 -18.46
C ARG A 14 6.20 13.69 -17.86
N LEU A 15 6.10 13.37 -16.59
CA LEU A 15 7.08 12.56 -15.87
C LEU A 15 6.54 11.15 -15.67
N LEU A 16 7.19 10.15 -16.27
CA LEU A 16 6.90 8.73 -16.03
C LEU A 16 8.00 8.15 -15.14
N LEU A 17 7.65 7.73 -13.93
CA LEU A 17 8.64 7.20 -12.98
C LEU A 17 8.07 6.10 -12.07
N PRO A 18 8.93 5.24 -11.53
CA PRO A 18 8.58 4.41 -10.39
C PRO A 18 8.49 5.28 -9.13
N LEU A 19 7.33 5.28 -8.47
CA LEU A 19 7.10 5.95 -7.20
C LEU A 19 6.87 4.91 -6.11
N SER A 20 7.54 5.06 -4.96
CA SER A 20 7.25 4.23 -3.79
C SER A 20 6.30 4.93 -2.83
N VAL A 21 5.21 4.24 -2.49
CA VAL A 21 4.21 4.65 -1.50
C VAL A 21 4.23 3.61 -0.39
N ARG A 22 4.96 3.90 0.70
CA ARG A 22 5.06 3.06 1.90
C ARG A 22 5.27 1.56 1.59
N GLY A 23 6.30 1.27 0.82
CA GLY A 23 6.66 -0.09 0.40
C GLY A 23 6.04 -0.53 -0.93
N SER A 24 4.85 -0.05 -1.30
CA SER A 24 4.27 -0.27 -2.63
C SER A 24 5.08 0.45 -3.70
N GLN A 25 5.32 -0.21 -4.85
CA GLN A 25 5.94 0.39 -6.02
C GLN A 25 4.88 0.62 -7.10
N LEU A 26 4.80 1.85 -7.59
CA LEU A 26 3.82 2.29 -8.57
C LEU A 26 4.53 2.84 -9.81
N SER A 27 4.07 2.47 -11.00
CA SER A 27 4.39 3.13 -12.25
C SER A 27 3.43 4.30 -12.39
N VAL A 28 3.96 5.53 -12.38
CA VAL A 28 3.12 6.73 -12.34
C VAL A 28 3.52 7.65 -13.49
N ALA A 29 2.53 8.01 -14.32
CA ALA A 29 2.62 9.12 -15.25
C ALA A 29 2.05 10.38 -14.60
N LEU A 30 2.86 11.43 -14.50
CA LEU A 30 2.52 12.70 -13.86
C LEU A 30 2.57 13.83 -14.88
N ASP A 31 1.46 14.53 -15.08
CA ASP A 31 1.37 15.73 -15.91
C ASP A 31 1.60 16.97 -15.05
N LEU A 32 2.42 17.90 -15.55
CA LEU A 32 2.62 19.19 -14.91
C LEU A 32 1.38 20.08 -15.13
N LEU A 33 0.73 20.47 -14.04
CA LEU A 33 -0.38 21.42 -14.04
C LEU A 33 0.07 22.76 -13.43
N GLU A 34 -0.03 23.83 -14.19
CA GLU A 34 0.42 25.17 -13.81
C GLU A 34 -0.75 26.03 -13.29
N ARG A 35 -1.31 25.81 -12.08
CA ARG A 35 -2.46 26.63 -11.59
C ARG A 35 -2.62 26.82 -10.07
N PRO A 36 -2.98 28.04 -9.62
CA PRO A 36 -2.03 29.12 -9.31
C PRO A 36 -0.78 28.67 -8.52
N THR A 37 -0.81 27.48 -7.91
CA THR A 37 0.36 26.79 -7.37
C THR A 37 0.68 25.56 -8.23
N PRO A 38 1.86 25.45 -8.86
CA PRO A 38 2.20 24.31 -9.70
C PRO A 38 2.13 22.97 -8.95
N LEU A 39 1.50 21.96 -9.56
CA LEU A 39 1.41 20.59 -9.03
C LEU A 39 1.58 19.55 -10.16
N LEU A 40 2.03 18.35 -9.82
CA LEU A 40 2.04 17.19 -10.72
C LEU A 40 0.78 16.35 -10.45
N HIS A 41 -0.01 16.07 -11.48
CA HIS A 41 -1.23 15.28 -11.37
C HIS A 41 -1.07 13.95 -12.10
N SER A 42 -1.50 12.85 -11.49
CA SER A 42 -1.44 11.54 -12.14
C SER A 42 -2.36 11.46 -13.35
N ALA A 43 -1.78 11.17 -14.51
CA ALA A 43 -2.50 10.69 -15.69
C ALA A 43 -2.76 9.18 -15.61
N SER A 44 -1.84 8.43 -15.00
CA SER A 44 -2.00 7.00 -14.74
C SER A 44 -1.20 6.56 -13.52
N VAL A 45 -1.72 5.56 -12.84
CA VAL A 45 -1.07 4.86 -11.72
C VAL A 45 -1.28 3.36 -11.93
N ARG A 46 -0.21 2.57 -11.86
CA ARG A 46 -0.26 1.10 -11.96
C ARG A 46 0.67 0.46 -10.95
N SER A 47 0.25 -0.65 -10.33
CA SER A 47 1.18 -1.47 -9.55
C SER A 47 2.28 -2.04 -10.45
N CYS A 48 3.50 -2.14 -9.92
CA CYS A 48 4.67 -2.62 -10.65
C CYS A 48 5.75 -3.11 -9.68
N ALA A 49 6.77 -3.80 -10.20
CA ALA A 49 7.94 -4.24 -9.46
C ALA A 49 9.22 -3.86 -10.24
N PHE A 50 9.62 -2.60 -10.14
CA PHE A 50 10.87 -2.14 -10.76
C PHE A 50 12.08 -2.46 -9.89
N VAL A 51 13.22 -2.70 -10.54
CA VAL A 51 14.53 -2.60 -9.88
C VAL A 51 14.64 -1.20 -9.23
N ARG A 52 15.14 -1.18 -7.99
CA ARG A 52 15.22 0.06 -7.20
C ARG A 52 16.26 1.02 -7.80
N LEU A 53 15.94 2.31 -7.76
CA LEU A 53 16.88 3.37 -8.14
C LEU A 53 18.06 3.39 -7.16
N ARG A 54 19.27 3.62 -7.66
CA ARG A 54 20.51 3.76 -6.87
C ARG A 54 20.97 5.21 -6.86
N GLY A 55 21.80 5.58 -5.89
CA GLY A 55 22.36 6.93 -5.76
C GLY A 55 21.44 7.93 -5.05
N ARG A 56 21.58 9.23 -5.35
CA ARG A 56 20.93 10.33 -4.59
C ARG A 56 19.40 10.34 -4.61
N GLY A 57 18.78 9.56 -5.51
CA GLY A 57 17.32 9.39 -5.58
C GLY A 57 16.83 8.04 -5.04
N ALA A 58 17.72 7.20 -4.52
CA ALA A 58 17.34 5.93 -3.91
C ALA A 58 16.43 6.18 -2.70
N GLY A 59 15.29 5.50 -2.68
CA GLY A 59 14.45 5.46 -1.49
C GLY A 59 15.06 4.55 -0.40
N PRO A 60 14.55 4.60 0.84
CA PRO A 60 15.02 3.72 1.90
C PRO A 60 14.87 2.25 1.50
N GLU A 61 15.81 1.41 1.95
CA GLU A 61 15.69 -0.03 1.81
C GLU A 61 14.58 -0.52 2.75
N PRO A 62 13.44 -0.98 2.21
CA PRO A 62 12.27 -1.19 3.04
C PRO A 62 12.34 -2.52 3.79
N SER A 63 13.19 -3.45 3.36
CA SER A 63 13.18 -4.84 3.82
C SER A 63 14.23 -5.09 4.89
N ARG A 64 13.81 -5.69 6.00
CA ARG A 64 14.69 -6.12 7.09
C ARG A 64 14.52 -7.61 7.31
N THR A 65 15.64 -8.32 7.39
CA THR A 65 15.61 -9.76 7.71
C THR A 65 15.16 -9.96 9.16
N ILE A 66 14.13 -10.79 9.34
CA ILE A 66 13.66 -11.24 10.65
C ILE A 66 14.38 -12.54 11.03
N ALA A 67 14.42 -13.49 10.09
CA ALA A 67 15.07 -14.78 10.21
C ALA A 67 15.48 -15.27 8.81
N ASP A 68 16.17 -16.41 8.72
CA ASP A 68 16.50 -16.98 7.42
C ASP A 68 15.23 -17.22 6.58
N GLY A 69 15.22 -16.69 5.35
CA GLY A 69 14.04 -16.73 4.48
C GLY A 69 12.81 -15.97 4.98
N LEU A 70 12.92 -15.08 5.97
CA LEU A 70 11.82 -14.26 6.49
C LEU A 70 12.24 -12.80 6.60
N ALA A 71 11.46 -11.90 5.99
CA ALA A 71 11.74 -10.46 6.04
C ALA A 71 10.47 -9.63 6.27
N VAL A 72 10.63 -8.41 6.76
CA VAL A 72 9.56 -7.44 6.94
C VAL A 72 9.82 -6.17 6.14
N GLN A 73 8.78 -5.65 5.50
CA GLN A 73 8.79 -4.32 4.89
C GLN A 73 7.76 -3.40 5.55
N ALA A 74 8.22 -2.31 6.16
CA ALA A 74 7.36 -1.32 6.78
C ALA A 74 7.29 -0.01 6.00
N ALA A 75 6.26 0.78 6.29
CA ALA A 75 6.14 2.15 5.84
C ALA A 75 7.29 3.02 6.37
N ASP A 76 7.75 3.97 5.53
CA ASP A 76 8.56 5.14 5.91
C ASP A 76 9.64 4.84 6.96
N ASP A 77 10.49 3.86 6.65
CA ASP A 77 11.72 3.51 7.41
C ASP A 77 11.53 3.23 8.91
N ARG A 78 10.28 3.00 9.34
CA ARG A 78 9.92 2.70 10.72
C ARG A 78 10.87 1.70 11.34
N ALA A 79 11.43 2.08 12.49
CA ALA A 79 12.22 1.16 13.31
C ALA A 79 11.32 0.02 13.78
N LEU A 80 11.66 -1.20 13.35
CA LEU A 80 11.06 -2.44 13.82
C LEU A 80 12.11 -3.25 14.56
N ASP A 81 11.74 -3.73 15.75
CA ASP A 81 12.49 -4.76 16.46
C ASP A 81 12.19 -6.12 15.80
N THR A 82 13.11 -6.59 14.96
CA THR A 82 12.95 -7.85 14.24
C THR A 82 12.97 -9.06 15.16
N ALA A 83 13.67 -9.00 16.30
CA ALA A 83 13.67 -10.09 17.28
C ALA A 83 12.33 -10.16 18.01
N ALA A 84 11.74 -9.02 18.38
CA ALA A 84 10.39 -8.98 18.94
C ALA A 84 9.35 -9.51 17.94
N LEU A 85 9.42 -9.11 16.67
CA LEU A 85 8.53 -9.62 15.62
C LEU A 85 8.63 -11.14 15.47
N LEU A 86 9.84 -11.70 15.51
CA LEU A 86 10.03 -13.14 15.45
C LEU A 86 9.34 -13.85 16.62
N ARG A 87 9.50 -13.36 17.85
CA ARG A 87 8.82 -13.91 19.04
C ARG A 87 7.30 -13.83 18.92
N LEU A 88 6.76 -12.69 18.48
CA LEU A 88 5.32 -12.52 18.30
C LEU A 88 4.75 -13.55 17.32
N LEU A 89 5.44 -13.83 16.21
CA LEU A 89 5.00 -14.82 15.22
C LEU A 89 4.90 -16.24 15.78
N ASP A 90 5.63 -16.55 16.87
CA ASP A 90 5.58 -17.83 17.57
C ASP A 90 4.48 -17.88 18.65
N GLU A 91 3.76 -16.78 18.87
CA GLU A 91 2.64 -16.66 19.83
C GLU A 91 1.29 -16.40 19.13
N PRO A 92 0.84 -17.27 18.19
CA PRO A 92 -0.40 -17.04 17.46
C PRO A 92 -1.64 -17.26 18.33
N GLY A 93 -2.55 -16.29 18.31
CA GLY A 93 -3.91 -16.45 18.81
C GLY A 93 -4.86 -17.09 17.78
N PRO A 94 -6.14 -17.29 18.15
CA PRO A 94 -7.15 -17.88 17.26
C PRO A 94 -7.41 -17.00 16.03
N ARG A 95 -7.53 -17.63 14.86
CA ARG A 95 -7.88 -16.94 13.60
C ARG A 95 -9.25 -16.26 13.74
N ARG A 96 -9.35 -15.01 13.29
CA ARG A 96 -10.59 -14.25 13.20
C ARG A 96 -11.10 -14.29 11.76
N PRO A 97 -12.30 -14.86 11.51
CA PRO A 97 -12.82 -15.00 10.16
C PRO A 97 -13.26 -13.65 9.58
N THR A 98 -13.25 -13.55 8.26
CA THR A 98 -13.84 -12.44 7.50
C THR A 98 -14.52 -12.99 6.25
N PRO A 99 -15.63 -12.39 5.77
CA PRO A 99 -16.25 -12.79 4.51
C PRO A 99 -15.42 -12.37 3.28
N VAL A 100 -14.38 -11.57 3.46
CA VAL A 100 -13.56 -11.06 2.36
C VAL A 100 -12.75 -12.18 1.72
N ARG A 101 -12.72 -12.18 0.39
CA ARG A 101 -11.83 -13.03 -0.42
C ARG A 101 -10.88 -12.14 -1.20
N LEU A 102 -9.61 -12.55 -1.31
CA LEU A 102 -8.57 -11.79 -1.99
C LEU A 102 -8.04 -12.52 -3.22
N ARG A 103 -7.81 -11.77 -4.29
CA ARG A 103 -7.01 -12.21 -5.44
C ARG A 103 -5.54 -11.95 -5.17
N THR A 104 -4.65 -12.61 -5.92
CA THR A 104 -3.20 -12.36 -5.84
C THR A 104 -2.84 -10.88 -6.00
N ILE A 105 -3.51 -10.20 -6.93
CA ILE A 105 -3.30 -8.78 -7.17
C ILE A 105 -3.72 -7.91 -5.96
N ASP A 106 -4.74 -8.32 -5.20
CA ASP A 106 -5.26 -7.54 -4.08
C ASP A 106 -4.25 -7.47 -2.91
N LEU A 107 -3.40 -8.49 -2.75
CA LEU A 107 -2.46 -8.54 -1.63
C LEU A 107 -1.44 -7.39 -1.65
N TRP A 108 -0.96 -7.01 -2.84
CA TRP A 108 0.06 -5.97 -3.00
C TRP A 108 -0.47 -4.69 -3.62
N ASP A 109 -1.35 -4.81 -4.60
CA ASP A 109 -2.00 -3.69 -5.27
C ASP A 109 -3.21 -3.25 -4.45
N GLY A 110 -4.36 -3.93 -4.55
CA GLY A 110 -5.63 -3.48 -3.94
C GLY A 110 -5.55 -3.19 -2.44
N LEU A 111 -5.73 -4.22 -1.62
CA LEU A 111 -5.67 -4.11 -0.17
C LEU A 111 -4.27 -3.68 0.30
N GLY A 112 -3.22 -4.18 -0.33
CA GLY A 112 -1.83 -3.86 0.04
C GLY A 112 -1.53 -2.35 -0.03
N LEU A 113 -1.90 -1.68 -1.13
CA LEU A 113 -1.77 -0.24 -1.28
C LEU A 113 -2.76 0.51 -0.40
N TRP A 114 -3.99 0.00 -0.24
CA TRP A 114 -4.98 0.60 0.65
C TRP A 114 -4.44 0.69 2.09
N LEU A 115 -3.90 -0.41 2.62
CA LEU A 115 -3.29 -0.45 3.94
C LEU A 115 -2.06 0.45 4.01
N ALA A 116 -1.19 0.42 2.99
CA ALA A 116 -0.02 1.30 2.95
C ALA A 116 -0.43 2.78 3.10
N VAL A 117 -1.52 3.20 2.45
CA VAL A 117 -1.99 4.59 2.52
C VAL A 117 -2.70 4.91 3.85
N HIS A 118 -3.55 4.02 4.35
CA HIS A 118 -4.42 4.32 5.50
C HIS A 118 -3.87 3.91 6.86
N GLU A 119 -2.95 2.94 6.91
CA GLU A 119 -2.45 2.35 8.15
C GLU A 119 -0.91 2.55 8.24
N PRO A 120 -0.43 3.51 9.03
CA PRO A 120 1.00 3.71 9.27
C PRO A 120 1.69 2.49 9.88
N ASP A 121 0.92 1.64 10.57
CA ASP A 121 1.40 0.41 11.18
C ASP A 121 1.36 -0.79 10.22
N ALA A 122 0.96 -0.60 8.97
CA ALA A 122 0.98 -1.67 7.98
C ALA A 122 2.43 -2.04 7.62
N CYS A 123 2.66 -3.34 7.55
CA CYS A 123 3.87 -3.94 7.04
C CYS A 123 3.54 -5.15 6.16
N ARG A 124 4.55 -5.56 5.40
CA ARG A 124 4.55 -6.78 4.59
C ARG A 124 5.46 -7.78 5.24
N ILE A 125 5.01 -9.01 5.39
CA ILE A 125 5.88 -10.13 5.77
C ILE A 125 6.18 -10.90 4.50
N LEU A 126 7.44 -11.05 4.17
CA LEU A 126 7.92 -11.79 3.02
C LEU A 126 8.52 -13.12 3.48
N VAL A 127 8.15 -14.19 2.82
CA VAL A 127 8.53 -15.56 3.17
C VAL A 127 9.12 -16.23 1.95
N SER A 128 10.33 -16.75 2.10
CA SER A 128 10.98 -17.54 1.07
C SER A 128 10.26 -18.87 0.86
N ALA A 129 10.22 -19.33 -0.40
CA ALA A 129 9.72 -20.63 -0.78
C ALA A 129 10.30 -21.80 0.03
N ALA A 130 11.57 -21.66 0.42
CA ALA A 130 12.36 -22.66 1.12
C ALA A 130 12.11 -22.67 2.64
N ASN A 131 11.44 -21.64 3.19
CA ASN A 131 11.17 -21.58 4.63
C ASN A 131 9.89 -22.36 4.98
N GLU A 132 10.05 -23.61 5.39
CA GLU A 132 8.93 -24.48 5.76
C GLU A 132 8.18 -24.00 7.01
N ARG A 133 8.91 -23.50 8.01
CA ARG A 133 8.36 -23.07 9.31
C ARG A 133 7.30 -21.97 9.15
N TYR A 134 7.58 -20.98 8.31
CA TYR A 134 6.71 -19.82 8.11
C TYR A 134 5.94 -19.85 6.80
N ARG A 135 5.96 -20.97 6.06
CA ARG A 135 5.24 -21.13 4.79
C ARG A 135 3.74 -20.83 4.90
N SER A 136 3.12 -21.08 6.05
CA SER A 136 1.70 -20.78 6.29
C SER A 136 1.38 -19.26 6.28
N LEU A 137 2.39 -18.40 6.43
CA LEU A 137 2.24 -16.95 6.28
C LEU A 137 2.26 -16.50 4.82
N ALA A 138 2.69 -17.37 3.88
CA ALA A 138 2.65 -17.08 2.45
C ALA A 138 1.21 -17.22 1.94
N LEU A 139 0.44 -16.14 2.06
CA LEU A 139 -0.99 -16.12 1.73
C LEU A 139 -1.23 -16.42 0.24
N LEU A 140 -0.43 -15.81 -0.64
CA LEU A 140 -0.51 -15.97 -2.08
C LEU A 140 0.91 -16.07 -2.67
N PRO A 141 1.10 -16.89 -3.73
CA PRO A 141 2.40 -17.01 -4.37
C PRO A 141 2.80 -15.71 -5.08
N VAL A 142 4.06 -15.35 -4.97
CA VAL A 142 4.71 -14.18 -5.60
C VAL A 142 6.00 -14.68 -6.27
N GLY A 143 5.85 -15.29 -7.45
CA GLY A 143 6.94 -16.09 -8.01
C GLY A 143 7.15 -17.36 -7.19
N THR A 144 8.40 -17.65 -6.79
CA THR A 144 8.72 -18.76 -5.90
C THR A 144 8.44 -18.45 -4.44
N ASP A 145 8.62 -17.19 -4.04
CA ASP A 145 8.41 -16.73 -2.67
C ASP A 145 6.95 -16.31 -2.45
N GLY A 146 6.61 -15.97 -1.22
CA GLY A 146 5.29 -15.48 -0.86
C GLY A 146 5.35 -14.37 0.15
N GLY A 147 4.17 -13.93 0.57
CA GLY A 147 4.08 -12.96 1.65
C GLY A 147 2.66 -12.70 2.08
N THR A 148 2.53 -11.77 3.00
CA THR A 148 1.25 -11.31 3.52
C THR A 148 1.33 -9.88 4.04
N MET A 149 0.17 -9.30 4.37
CA MET A 149 0.01 -8.01 5.03
C MET A 149 -0.19 -8.21 6.53
N ALA A 150 0.38 -7.31 7.33
CA ALA A 150 0.21 -7.31 8.78
C ALA A 150 0.15 -5.88 9.35
N LEU A 151 -0.40 -5.73 10.55
CA LEU A 151 -0.29 -4.53 11.38
C LEU A 151 0.62 -4.82 12.57
N VAL A 152 1.59 -3.94 12.83
CA VAL A 152 2.55 -4.08 13.94
C VAL A 152 2.35 -3.03 15.03
N GLY A 153 2.15 -3.49 16.27
CA GLY A 153 2.08 -2.68 17.48
C GLY A 153 3.36 -2.75 18.30
N GLY A 154 3.28 -2.37 19.58
CA GLY A 154 4.39 -2.51 20.54
C GLY A 154 4.64 -3.99 20.88
N ASP A 155 3.65 -4.64 21.49
CA ASP A 155 3.72 -6.05 21.94
C ASP A 155 2.68 -6.94 21.22
N GLY A 156 2.39 -6.61 19.97
CA GLY A 156 1.36 -7.28 19.19
C GLY A 156 1.57 -7.20 17.69
N LEU A 157 1.07 -8.21 17.01
CA LEU A 157 1.03 -8.29 15.55
C LEU A 157 -0.32 -8.86 15.11
N ALA A 158 -0.90 -8.35 14.03
CA ALA A 158 -2.05 -8.96 13.39
C ALA A 158 -1.72 -9.27 11.94
N VAL A 159 -1.78 -10.54 11.56
CA VAL A 159 -1.33 -11.03 10.26
C VAL A 159 -2.51 -11.54 9.45
N LEU A 160 -2.58 -11.16 8.19
CA LEU A 160 -3.52 -11.77 7.26
C LEU A 160 -3.06 -13.19 6.91
N VAL A 161 -3.91 -14.18 7.06
CA VAL A 161 -3.60 -15.60 6.82
C VAL A 161 -4.69 -16.26 5.97
N ALA A 162 -4.38 -17.37 5.32
CA ALA A 162 -5.41 -18.15 4.64
C ALA A 162 -6.42 -18.68 5.68
N SER A 163 -7.71 -18.66 5.34
CA SER A 163 -8.74 -19.22 6.22
C SER A 163 -8.61 -20.74 6.34
N ASN A 164 -8.24 -21.40 5.25
CA ASN A 164 -7.94 -22.82 5.19
C ASN A 164 -6.72 -23.08 4.30
N ASP A 165 -6.04 -24.20 4.54
CA ASP A 165 -4.77 -24.52 3.90
C ASP A 165 -4.97 -25.24 2.53
N HIS A 166 -6.23 -25.43 2.10
CA HIS A 166 -6.60 -26.31 1.00
C HIS A 166 -7.32 -25.63 -0.17
N GLU A 167 -7.87 -24.42 -0.02
CA GLU A 167 -8.48 -23.73 -1.16
C GLU A 167 -7.41 -23.04 -2.01
N ARG A 168 -7.28 -23.49 -3.26
CA ARG A 168 -6.54 -22.78 -4.30
C ARG A 168 -7.51 -22.37 -5.40
N GLY A 169 -7.55 -21.08 -5.69
CA GLY A 169 -8.45 -20.50 -6.70
C GLY A 169 -8.13 -19.02 -6.92
N GLY A 170 -8.80 -18.39 -7.89
CA GLY A 170 -8.56 -16.98 -8.24
C GLY A 170 -8.86 -15.99 -7.10
N CYS A 171 -9.72 -16.37 -6.15
CA CYS A 171 -10.04 -15.61 -4.94
C CYS A 171 -9.94 -16.52 -3.70
N LEU A 172 -8.99 -16.23 -2.82
CA LEU A 172 -8.68 -16.99 -1.62
C LEU A 172 -9.47 -16.47 -0.40
N PRO A 173 -10.09 -17.33 0.43
CA PRO A 173 -10.67 -16.89 1.69
C PRO A 173 -9.55 -16.57 2.67
N VAL A 174 -9.67 -15.42 3.33
CA VAL A 174 -8.65 -14.95 4.29
C VAL A 174 -9.24 -14.79 5.68
N SER A 175 -8.36 -14.85 6.67
CA SER A 175 -8.64 -14.58 8.09
C SER A 175 -7.56 -13.67 8.63
N VAL A 176 -7.81 -13.05 9.78
CA VAL A 176 -6.79 -12.28 10.50
C VAL A 176 -6.36 -13.06 11.73
N ARG A 177 -5.05 -13.28 11.90
CA ARG A 177 -4.49 -13.97 13.05
C ARG A 177 -3.78 -12.97 13.97
N PRO A 178 -4.32 -12.72 15.18
CA PRO A 178 -3.59 -11.96 16.21
C PRO A 178 -2.41 -12.78 16.71
N CYS A 179 -1.35 -12.10 17.12
CA CYS A 179 -0.12 -12.68 17.64
C CYS A 179 0.39 -11.81 18.80
N GLY A 180 0.81 -12.45 19.90
CA GLY A 180 1.21 -11.76 21.14
C GLY A 180 0.06 -11.12 21.92
N ALA A 181 0.41 -10.44 23.02
CA ALA A 181 -0.54 -9.89 24.00
C ALA A 181 -1.47 -8.82 23.38
N ASP A 182 -0.93 -7.95 22.54
CA ASP A 182 -1.68 -6.85 21.90
C ASP A 182 -2.15 -7.20 20.48
N GLY A 183 -2.06 -8.47 20.07
CA GLY A 183 -2.47 -8.90 18.73
C GLY A 183 -3.98 -8.74 18.49
N ALA A 184 -4.80 -8.91 19.53
CA ALA A 184 -6.26 -8.88 19.43
C ALA A 184 -6.81 -7.52 18.95
N PRO A 185 -6.47 -6.37 19.58
CA PRO A 185 -6.86 -5.05 19.08
C PRO A 185 -6.37 -4.76 17.65
N LEU A 186 -5.15 -5.18 17.30
CA LEU A 186 -4.61 -5.02 15.95
C LEU A 186 -5.40 -5.83 14.91
N ALA A 187 -5.88 -7.02 15.31
CA ALA A 187 -6.71 -7.85 14.44
C ALA A 187 -8.06 -7.20 14.14
N ASP A 188 -8.70 -6.59 15.14
CA ASP A 188 -9.93 -5.81 14.93
C ASP A 188 -9.70 -4.63 13.99
N ARG A 189 -8.57 -3.93 14.15
CA ARG A 189 -8.22 -2.82 13.28
C ARG A 189 -7.98 -3.27 11.83
N LEU A 190 -7.30 -4.40 11.63
CA LEU A 190 -7.07 -4.96 10.29
C LEU A 190 -8.38 -5.42 9.63
N LEU A 191 -9.30 -6.03 10.41
CA LEU A 191 -10.64 -6.40 9.93
C LEU A 191 -11.47 -5.17 9.55
N GLU A 192 -11.39 -4.09 10.31
CA GLU A 192 -12.04 -2.83 9.98
C GLU A 192 -11.46 -2.21 8.69
N CYS A 193 -10.14 -2.30 8.49
CA CYS A 193 -9.50 -1.85 7.24
C CYS A 193 -9.99 -2.65 6.03
N LEU A 194 -10.11 -3.97 6.16
CA LEU A 194 -10.70 -4.84 5.13
C LEU A 194 -12.13 -4.41 4.81
N ARG A 195 -12.95 -4.17 5.84
CA ARG A 195 -14.35 -3.72 5.67
C ARG A 195 -14.43 -2.38 4.95
N ARG A 196 -13.58 -1.40 5.31
CA ARG A 196 -13.51 -0.10 4.66
C ARG A 196 -13.06 -0.19 3.20
N TRP A 197 -12.07 -1.03 2.92
CA TRP A 197 -11.61 -1.27 1.56
C TRP A 197 -12.72 -1.88 0.69
N VAL A 198 -13.47 -2.86 1.21
CA VAL A 198 -14.64 -3.42 0.51
C VAL A 198 -15.74 -2.38 0.33
N ALA A 199 -16.07 -1.61 1.37
CA ALA A 199 -17.07 -0.54 1.28
C ALA A 199 -16.68 0.56 0.27
N ALA A 200 -15.39 0.77 0.03
CA ALA A 200 -14.86 1.67 -1.00
C ALA A 200 -14.88 1.08 -2.42
N GLY A 201 -15.43 -0.13 -2.62
CA GLY A 201 -15.48 -0.80 -3.92
C GLY A 201 -14.20 -1.57 -4.28
N GLN A 202 -13.40 -1.97 -3.28
CA GLN A 202 -12.15 -2.71 -3.45
C GLN A 202 -11.19 -2.04 -4.45
N PRO A 203 -10.87 -0.74 -4.27
CA PRO A 203 -10.05 -0.01 -5.22
C PRO A 203 -8.64 -0.59 -5.35
N SER A 204 -8.07 -0.45 -6.54
CA SER A 204 -6.69 -0.77 -6.88
C SER A 204 -5.87 0.50 -7.18
N ALA A 205 -4.58 0.34 -7.44
CA ALA A 205 -3.71 1.39 -7.94
C ALA A 205 -4.24 2.04 -9.22
N ALA A 206 -4.97 1.30 -10.07
CA ALA A 206 -5.50 1.87 -11.31
C ALA A 206 -6.52 2.98 -11.09
N GLN A 207 -7.24 2.96 -9.95
CA GLN A 207 -8.17 4.00 -9.54
C GLN A 207 -7.54 5.08 -8.66
N LEU A 208 -6.29 4.90 -8.21
CA LEU A 208 -5.62 5.88 -7.35
C LEU A 208 -5.35 7.17 -8.14
N ARG A 209 -5.75 8.31 -7.57
CA ARG A 209 -5.33 9.63 -8.01
C ARG A 209 -4.23 10.15 -7.11
N LEU A 210 -3.21 10.71 -7.73
CA LEU A 210 -2.06 11.30 -7.06
C LEU A 210 -1.89 12.76 -7.48
N ARG A 211 -1.80 13.64 -6.50
CA ARG A 211 -1.30 15.01 -6.68
C ARG A 211 0.00 15.15 -5.92
N VAL A 212 1.04 15.65 -6.58
CA VAL A 212 2.36 15.83 -5.99
C VAL A 212 2.70 17.31 -5.99
N HIS A 213 2.86 17.85 -4.79
CA HIS A 213 3.38 19.18 -4.55
C HIS A 213 4.87 19.07 -4.23
N LEU A 214 5.69 19.96 -4.78
CA LEU A 214 7.09 20.07 -4.36
C LEU A 214 7.20 20.83 -3.05
N GLY A 215 8.20 20.44 -2.26
CA GLY A 215 8.42 20.99 -0.94
C GLY A 215 7.49 20.38 0.12
N ASN A 216 7.73 20.78 1.37
CA ASN A 216 7.03 20.25 2.54
C ASN A 216 6.11 21.28 3.20
N SER A 217 5.92 22.47 2.60
CA SER A 217 5.05 23.51 3.14
C SER A 217 3.66 22.96 3.48
N ALA A 218 3.10 23.41 4.60
CA ALA A 218 1.81 22.96 5.09
C ALA A 218 0.70 23.37 4.11
N ALA A 219 0.36 22.47 3.20
CA ALA A 219 -0.89 22.56 2.45
C ALA A 219 -2.04 22.23 3.39
N GLU A 220 -3.13 22.99 3.31
CA GLU A 220 -4.34 22.69 4.07
C GLU A 220 -4.81 21.25 3.79
N PRO A 221 -5.28 20.53 4.83
CA PRO A 221 -5.88 19.22 4.64
C PRO A 221 -7.05 19.32 3.67
N VAL A 222 -6.98 18.58 2.56
CA VAL A 222 -8.12 18.48 1.64
C VAL A 222 -8.99 17.31 2.12
N PRO A 223 -10.27 17.55 2.46
CA PRO A 223 -11.16 16.48 2.90
C PRO A 223 -11.22 15.33 1.90
N GLY A 224 -11.21 14.09 2.41
CA GLY A 224 -11.25 12.88 1.57
C GLY A 224 -9.92 12.54 0.89
N THR A 225 -8.83 13.26 1.17
CA THR A 225 -7.48 12.93 0.67
C THR A 225 -6.58 12.47 1.80
N MET A 226 -5.76 11.46 1.53
CA MET A 226 -4.65 11.09 2.40
C MET A 226 -3.40 11.88 2.00
N GLN A 227 -2.63 12.31 2.99
CA GLN A 227 -1.42 13.08 2.78
C GLN A 227 -0.18 12.30 3.23
N LEU A 228 0.77 12.13 2.32
CA LEU A 228 2.07 11.55 2.62
C LEU A 228 3.17 12.58 2.38
N VAL A 229 3.90 12.91 3.44
CA VAL A 229 5.07 13.80 3.37
C VAL A 229 6.30 12.97 3.07
N LYS A 230 7.05 13.37 2.05
CA LYS A 230 8.37 12.82 1.69
C LYS A 230 9.40 13.95 1.76
N GLU A 231 10.68 13.58 1.74
CA GLU A 231 11.81 14.51 1.88
C GLU A 231 11.70 15.78 1.00
N HIS A 232 11.26 15.63 -0.25
CA HIS A 232 11.19 16.74 -1.21
C HIS A 232 9.79 16.99 -1.78
N SER A 233 8.80 16.22 -1.37
CA SER A 233 7.48 16.28 -1.99
C SER A 233 6.39 15.86 -1.04
N ARG A 234 5.21 16.43 -1.21
CA ARG A 234 3.98 16.05 -0.52
C ARG A 234 3.04 15.42 -1.53
N LEU A 235 2.54 14.23 -1.19
CA LEU A 235 1.64 13.45 -2.03
C LEU A 235 0.24 13.54 -1.42
N LEU A 236 -0.73 13.94 -2.21
CA LEU A 236 -2.16 13.81 -1.88
C LEU A 236 -2.71 12.63 -2.68
N LEU A 237 -3.35 11.69 -1.98
CA LEU A 237 -3.85 10.43 -2.51
C LEU A 237 -5.35 10.35 -2.27
N ASP A 238 -6.10 9.98 -3.29
CA ASP A 238 -7.52 9.70 -3.17
C ASP A 238 -7.96 8.61 -4.14
N TRP A 239 -9.00 7.87 -3.73
CA TRP A 239 -9.73 6.97 -4.60
C TRP A 239 -11.12 7.56 -4.83
N PRO A 240 -11.40 8.09 -6.02
CA PRO A 240 -12.72 8.61 -6.32
C PRO A 240 -13.73 7.46 -6.29
N SER A 241 -14.83 7.64 -5.58
CA SER A 241 -15.99 6.78 -5.76
C SER A 241 -16.64 7.11 -7.10
N GLU A 242 -17.03 6.09 -7.88
CA GLU A 242 -17.73 6.32 -9.15
C GLU A 242 -19.08 7.04 -8.98
N LEU A 243 -19.62 7.06 -7.75
CA LEU A 243 -20.86 7.74 -7.37
C LEU A 243 -20.82 9.28 -7.49
N SER A 244 -19.68 9.89 -7.80
CA SER A 244 -19.55 11.34 -7.98
C SER A 244 -19.27 11.76 -9.43
N GLY A 245 -19.25 10.81 -10.39
CA GLY A 245 -18.87 11.05 -11.78
C GLY A 245 -19.99 11.42 -12.75
N GLU A 246 -21.26 11.21 -12.40
CA GLU A 246 -22.39 11.42 -13.33
C GLU A 246 -23.05 12.81 -13.23
N ALA A 247 -22.86 13.55 -12.14
CA ALA A 247 -23.50 14.87 -11.96
C ALA A 247 -22.91 16.01 -12.82
N GLY A 248 -21.88 15.74 -13.65
CA GLY A 248 -21.17 16.75 -14.43
C GLY A 248 -21.19 16.56 -15.95
N ARG A 249 -21.90 15.57 -16.50
CA ARG A 249 -21.86 15.26 -17.94
C ARG A 249 -23.13 15.58 -18.75
N GLU A 250 -24.17 16.15 -18.13
CA GLU A 250 -25.44 16.47 -18.80
C GLU A 250 -25.74 17.97 -18.91
N THR A 251 -24.79 18.80 -19.37
CA THR A 251 -25.15 20.12 -19.95
C THR A 251 -24.21 20.51 -21.07
N SER A 252 -24.13 19.71 -22.14
CA SER A 252 -23.55 20.17 -23.40
C SER A 252 -24.03 19.35 -24.59
N LYS A 253 -25.35 19.29 -24.78
CA LYS A 253 -26.00 18.94 -26.05
C LYS A 253 -27.44 19.46 -25.98
N LEU A 254 -27.63 20.74 -26.29
CA LEU A 254 -28.80 21.28 -27.01
C LEU A 254 -28.60 22.79 -27.20
N ALA A 255 -27.97 23.16 -28.32
CA ALA A 255 -28.11 24.47 -28.96
C ALA A 255 -27.62 24.32 -30.40
N ARG A 256 -28.54 23.86 -31.26
CA ARG A 256 -28.59 24.18 -32.69
C ARG A 256 -30.05 24.48 -33.01
#